data_AF-A0AAX3F1K3-F1
#
_entry.id   AF-A0AAX3F1K3-F1
#
_cell.length_a   1.000
_cell.length_b   1.000
_cell.length_c   1.000
_cell.angle_alpha   90.00
_cell.angle_beta   90.00
_cell.angle_gamma   90.00
#
_symmetry.space_group_name_H-M   'P 1'
#
loop_
_entity.id
_entity.type
_entity.pdbx_description
1 polymer ?
#
loop_
_entity_poly.entity_id
_entity_poly.type
_entity_poly.pdbx_seq_one_letter_code
_entity_poly.pdbx_strand_id
1 'polypeptide(L)'
;MNKINIKKWNNEIKSFFNINLGATTIRKNKIINLFLNKNLNRIHGLKIQIINLIGNKIHSADEIYNIILSCVIDSVNNYIKQNISYKFEAFFWTDLKFKTLTKLNKFANSQQKFEYKISNSQVNLKNLKSKITLANSEVFLDSQISQKLEKIRPTLTENETRFLTLYKQNKAHLYYSGFMQNRLISQLKAKLESS
;
A
#
# COMPACT_ATOMS: atom_id res chain seq x y z
N MET A 1 -31.71 4.87 -7.01
CA MET A 1 -31.77 3.78 -8.02
C MET A 1 -31.62 2.40 -7.36
N ASN A 2 -32.66 1.86 -6.69
CA ASN A 2 -32.58 0.56 -5.97
C ASN A 2 -33.60 -0.49 -6.45
N LYS A 3 -34.22 -0.29 -7.62
CA LYS A 3 -35.18 -1.23 -8.22
C LYS A 3 -34.48 -2.06 -9.29
N ILE A 4 -34.67 -3.37 -9.24
CA ILE A 4 -34.17 -4.34 -10.21
C ILE A 4 -35.32 -4.71 -11.15
N ASN A 5 -35.05 -4.69 -12.45
CA ASN A 5 -35.97 -5.20 -13.45
C ASN A 5 -35.90 -6.73 -13.47
N ILE A 6 -37.00 -7.38 -13.09
CA ILE A 6 -37.10 -8.84 -12.96
C ILE A 6 -37.92 -9.46 -14.09
N LYS A 7 -38.24 -8.71 -15.16
CA LYS A 7 -38.94 -9.25 -16.34
C LYS A 7 -38.19 -10.43 -16.98
N LYS A 8 -36.85 -10.39 -16.95
CA LYS A 8 -35.98 -11.43 -17.51
C LYS A 8 -35.76 -12.63 -16.58
N TRP A 9 -36.33 -12.62 -15.37
CA TRP A 9 -36.17 -13.71 -14.42
C TRP A 9 -37.13 -14.85 -14.78
N ASN A 10 -36.60 -16.06 -14.93
CA ASN A 10 -37.42 -17.25 -15.17
C ASN A 10 -38.22 -17.63 -13.92
N ASN A 11 -39.14 -18.58 -14.07
CA ASN A 11 -40.02 -19.02 -12.99
C ASN A 11 -39.24 -19.68 -11.83
N GLU A 12 -38.14 -20.37 -12.12
CA GLU A 12 -37.27 -20.96 -11.09
C GLU A 12 -36.68 -19.90 -10.15
N ILE A 13 -36.13 -18.82 -10.70
CA ILE A 13 -35.56 -17.72 -9.91
C ILE A 13 -36.67 -17.06 -9.08
N LYS A 14 -37.82 -16.75 -9.68
CA LYS A 14 -38.93 -16.10 -8.97
C LYS A 14 -39.45 -16.98 -7.84
N SER A 15 -39.58 -18.30 -8.06
CA SER A 15 -39.95 -19.27 -7.04
C SER A 15 -38.90 -19.38 -5.92
N PHE A 16 -37.61 -19.40 -6.27
CA PHE A 16 -36.53 -19.46 -5.30
C PHE A 16 -36.59 -18.30 -4.29
N PHE A 17 -36.85 -17.07 -4.76
CA PHE A 17 -36.96 -15.89 -3.90
C PHE A 17 -38.38 -15.60 -3.38
N ASN A 18 -39.37 -16.47 -3.63
CA ASN A 18 -40.79 -16.24 -3.30
C ASN A 18 -41.32 -14.89 -3.84
N ILE A 19 -41.01 -14.57 -5.11
CA ILE A 19 -41.45 -13.35 -5.79
C ILE A 19 -42.69 -13.64 -6.62
N ASN A 20 -43.70 -12.77 -6.55
CA ASN A 20 -44.91 -12.86 -7.39
C ASN A 20 -44.55 -12.94 -8.88
N LEU A 21 -45.13 -13.91 -9.59
CA LEU A 21 -44.84 -14.19 -11.00
C LEU A 21 -45.11 -12.97 -11.91
N GLY A 22 -46.14 -12.19 -11.60
CA GLY A 22 -46.52 -10.97 -12.34
C GLY A 22 -45.72 -9.71 -12.00
N ALA A 23 -44.80 -9.74 -11.03
CA ALA A 23 -44.00 -8.58 -10.69
C ALA A 23 -42.93 -8.30 -11.75
N THR A 24 -42.82 -7.05 -12.18
CA THR A 24 -41.86 -6.60 -13.20
C THR A 24 -40.65 -5.89 -12.60
N THR A 25 -40.82 -5.28 -11.42
CA THR A 25 -39.74 -4.60 -10.70
C THR A 25 -39.84 -4.89 -9.21
N ILE A 26 -38.68 -4.97 -8.54
CA ILE A 26 -38.61 -5.18 -7.09
C ILE A 26 -37.40 -4.44 -6.52
N ARG A 27 -37.49 -3.97 -5.27
CA ARG A 27 -36.36 -3.32 -4.59
C ARG A 27 -35.28 -4.36 -4.24
N LYS A 28 -34.02 -4.01 -4.45
CA LYS A 28 -32.84 -4.83 -4.09
C LYS A 28 -32.92 -5.33 -2.64
N ASN A 29 -33.18 -4.43 -1.69
CA ASN A 29 -33.30 -4.80 -0.28
C ASN A 29 -34.45 -5.78 -0.01
N LYS A 30 -35.56 -5.69 -0.76
CA LYS A 30 -36.67 -6.64 -0.62
C LYS A 30 -36.24 -8.05 -1.07
N ILE A 31 -35.47 -8.18 -2.15
CA ILE A 31 -34.92 -9.48 -2.59
C ILE A 31 -33.98 -10.04 -1.52
N ILE A 32 -33.07 -9.21 -1.01
CA ILE A 32 -32.10 -9.62 0.01
C ILE A 32 -32.84 -10.09 1.28
N ASN A 33 -33.86 -9.36 1.74
CA ASN A 33 -34.63 -9.75 2.92
C ASN A 33 -35.41 -11.05 2.71
N LEU A 34 -36.02 -11.25 1.53
CA LEU A 34 -36.71 -12.50 1.19
C LEU A 34 -35.72 -13.68 1.15
N PHE A 35 -34.53 -13.47 0.59
CA PHE A 35 -33.47 -14.45 0.55
C PHE A 35 -32.98 -14.83 1.95
N LEU A 36 -32.73 -13.82 2.80
CA LEU A 36 -32.30 -13.97 4.18
C LEU A 36 -33.28 -14.79 5.00
N ASN A 37 -34.56 -14.40 5.00
CA ASN A 37 -35.58 -15.05 5.80
C ASN A 37 -35.75 -16.53 5.43
N LYS A 38 -35.62 -16.87 4.15
CA LYS A 38 -35.77 -18.26 3.68
C LYS A 38 -34.51 -19.11 3.88
N ASN A 39 -33.33 -18.52 3.83
CA ASN A 39 -32.06 -19.26 3.73
C ASN A 39 -31.08 -18.97 4.87
N LEU A 40 -31.53 -18.43 6.01
CA LEU A 40 -30.67 -18.00 7.11
C LEU A 40 -29.65 -19.07 7.54
N ASN A 41 -30.11 -20.30 7.76
CA ASN A 41 -29.26 -21.42 8.16
C ASN A 41 -28.23 -21.80 7.09
N ARG A 42 -28.63 -21.77 5.81
CA ARG A 42 -27.73 -22.07 4.68
C ARG A 42 -26.68 -20.97 4.49
N ILE A 43 -27.05 -19.71 4.67
CA ILE A 43 -26.11 -18.58 4.64
C ILE A 43 -25.11 -18.69 5.78
N HIS A 44 -25.56 -19.08 6.97
CA HIS A 44 -24.68 -19.35 8.10
C HIS A 44 -23.69 -20.49 7.80
N GLY A 45 -24.17 -21.60 7.24
CA GLY A 45 -23.31 -22.70 6.80
C GLY A 45 -22.30 -22.27 5.73
N LEU A 46 -22.73 -21.49 4.73
CA LEU A 46 -21.87 -20.94 3.70
C LEU A 46 -20.79 -20.03 4.30
N LYS A 47 -21.15 -19.17 5.26
CA LYS A 47 -20.22 -18.31 6.00
C LYS A 47 -19.14 -19.14 6.68
N ILE A 48 -19.51 -20.19 7.41
CA ILE A 48 -18.55 -21.09 8.08
C ILE A 48 -17.61 -21.74 7.04
N GLN A 49 -18.15 -22.25 5.93
CA GLN A 49 -17.34 -22.83 4.86
C GLN A 49 -16.32 -21.83 4.30
N ILE A 50 -16.73 -20.57 4.10
CA ILE A 50 -15.84 -19.52 3.60
C ILE A 50 -14.76 -19.17 4.63
N ILE A 51 -15.11 -19.05 5.91
CA ILE A 51 -14.16 -18.81 7.01
C ILE A 51 -13.09 -19.90 7.01
N ASN A 52 -13.50 -21.17 6.92
CA ASN A 52 -12.59 -22.31 6.91
C ASN A 52 -11.66 -22.30 5.68
N LEU A 53 -12.12 -21.81 4.53
CA LEU A 53 -11.32 -21.73 3.30
C LEU A 53 -10.30 -20.59 3.31
N ILE A 54 -10.65 -19.43 3.88
CA ILE A 54 -9.78 -18.24 3.88
C ILE A 54 -8.76 -18.29 5.01
N GLY A 55 -9.07 -19.00 6.09
CA GLY A 55 -8.28 -18.95 7.32
C GLY A 55 -8.57 -17.68 8.12
N ASN A 56 -8.44 -17.79 9.44
CA ASN A 56 -9.04 -16.90 10.43
C ASN A 56 -8.46 -15.47 10.56
N LYS A 57 -7.84 -14.89 9.52
CA LYS A 57 -6.87 -13.79 9.73
C LYS A 57 -7.15 -12.44 9.06
N ILE A 58 -8.02 -12.34 8.05
CA ILE A 58 -8.14 -11.09 7.27
C ILE A 58 -9.53 -10.46 7.34
N HIS A 59 -10.59 -11.27 7.47
CA HIS A 59 -11.96 -10.79 7.39
C HIS A 59 -12.77 -11.21 8.62
N SER A 60 -13.55 -10.27 9.16
CA SER A 60 -14.51 -10.54 10.22
C SER A 60 -15.70 -11.37 9.70
N ALA A 61 -16.36 -12.08 10.61
CA ALA A 61 -17.54 -12.87 10.26
C ALA A 61 -18.66 -12.02 9.64
N ASP A 62 -18.81 -10.76 10.08
CA ASP A 62 -19.83 -9.84 9.59
C ASP A 62 -19.48 -9.28 8.21
N GLU A 63 -18.19 -9.03 7.92
CA GLU A 63 -17.75 -8.66 6.57
C GLU A 63 -18.04 -9.77 5.56
N ILE A 64 -17.74 -11.01 5.91
CA ILE A 64 -18.04 -12.17 5.06
C ILE A 64 -19.54 -12.25 4.80
N TYR A 65 -20.35 -12.09 5.85
CA TYR A 65 -21.81 -12.09 5.74
C TYR A 65 -22.31 -10.98 4.80
N ASN A 66 -21.83 -9.75 4.97
CA ASN A 66 -22.20 -8.62 4.13
C ASN A 66 -21.78 -8.81 2.67
N ILE A 67 -20.61 -9.40 2.42
CA ILE A 67 -20.13 -9.70 1.08
C ILE A 67 -21.01 -10.77 0.42
N ILE A 68 -21.40 -11.83 1.14
CA ILE A 68 -22.37 -12.83 0.63
C ILE A 68 -23.63 -12.12 0.14
N LEU A 69 -24.23 -11.26 0.97
CA LEU A 69 -25.46 -10.55 0.60
C LEU A 69 -25.26 -9.60 -0.58
N SER A 70 -24.09 -8.97 -0.69
CA SER A 70 -23.74 -8.12 -1.82
C SER A 70 -23.72 -8.89 -3.15
N CYS A 71 -23.37 -10.17 -3.13
CA CYS A 71 -23.20 -11.03 -4.30
C CYS A 71 -24.50 -11.70 -4.78
N VAL A 72 -25.57 -11.75 -3.97
CA VAL A 72 -26.83 -12.45 -4.29
C VAL A 72 -27.37 -12.07 -5.67
N ILE A 73 -27.51 -10.77 -5.92
CA ILE A 73 -28.06 -10.28 -7.20
C ILE A 73 -27.05 -10.44 -8.34
N ASP A 74 -25.76 -10.32 -8.04
CA ASP A 74 -24.70 -10.54 -9.02
C ASP A 74 -24.71 -11.98 -9.53
N SER A 75 -25.06 -12.95 -8.69
CA SER A 75 -25.20 -14.36 -9.06
C SER A 75 -26.45 -14.62 -9.89
N VAL A 76 -27.60 -14.03 -9.53
CA VAL A 76 -28.82 -14.12 -10.35
C VAL A 76 -28.60 -13.56 -11.74
N ASN A 77 -27.98 -12.38 -11.84
CA ASN A 77 -27.69 -11.75 -13.12
C ASN A 77 -26.69 -12.58 -13.96
N ASN A 78 -25.75 -13.26 -13.32
CA ASN A 78 -24.80 -14.13 -14.02
C ASN A 78 -25.49 -15.32 -14.67
N TYR A 79 -26.39 -15.98 -13.92
CA TYR A 79 -27.19 -17.09 -14.44
C TYR A 79 -28.01 -16.69 -15.68
N ILE A 80 -28.70 -15.55 -15.59
CA ILE A 80 -29.51 -15.01 -16.70
C ILE A 80 -28.64 -14.67 -17.91
N LYS A 81 -27.46 -14.08 -17.69
CA LYS A 81 -26.55 -13.67 -18.77
C LYS A 81 -25.95 -14.87 -19.51
N GLN A 82 -25.60 -15.92 -18.77
CA GLN A 82 -24.91 -17.09 -19.32
C GLN A 82 -25.86 -18.14 -19.92
N ASN A 83 -27.18 -17.92 -19.84
CA ASN A 83 -28.23 -18.80 -20.36
C ASN A 83 -28.03 -20.29 -20.02
N ILE A 84 -27.82 -20.52 -18.73
CA ILE A 84 -27.33 -21.80 -18.21
C ILE A 84 -28.45 -22.84 -18.18
N SER A 85 -28.15 -24.06 -18.65
CA SER A 85 -29.14 -25.15 -18.76
C SER A 85 -29.42 -25.89 -17.45
N TYR A 86 -28.54 -25.79 -16.44
CA TYR A 86 -28.71 -26.54 -15.18
C TYR A 86 -29.55 -25.80 -14.13
N LYS A 87 -30.03 -26.56 -13.14
CA LYS A 87 -30.93 -26.09 -12.06
C LYS A 87 -30.39 -24.82 -11.40
N PHE A 88 -31.23 -23.77 -11.36
CA PHE A 88 -30.85 -22.46 -10.83
C PHE A 88 -30.27 -22.52 -9.41
N GLU A 89 -30.87 -23.29 -8.50
CA GLU A 89 -30.42 -23.35 -7.10
C GLU A 89 -28.98 -23.86 -6.96
N ALA A 90 -28.62 -24.92 -7.67
CA ALA A 90 -27.27 -25.47 -7.64
C ALA A 90 -26.25 -24.49 -8.25
N PHE A 91 -26.62 -23.80 -9.34
CA PHE A 91 -25.81 -22.72 -9.92
C PHE A 91 -25.57 -21.64 -8.88
N PHE A 92 -26.67 -21.15 -8.32
CA PHE A 92 -26.71 -19.98 -7.48
C PHE A 92 -25.80 -20.14 -6.27
N TRP A 93 -25.88 -21.26 -5.54
CA TRP A 93 -25.04 -21.47 -4.36
C TRP A 93 -23.55 -21.60 -4.71
N THR A 94 -23.23 -22.25 -5.83
CA THR A 94 -21.85 -22.42 -6.29
C THR A 94 -21.24 -21.10 -6.73
N ASP A 95 -21.96 -20.35 -7.57
CA ASP A 95 -21.54 -19.03 -8.05
C ASP A 95 -21.46 -18.02 -6.90
N LEU A 96 -22.42 -18.05 -5.97
CA LEU A 96 -22.42 -17.18 -4.78
C LEU A 96 -21.18 -17.41 -3.92
N LYS A 97 -20.82 -18.68 -3.67
CA LYS A 97 -19.58 -19.05 -2.95
C LYS A 97 -18.36 -18.52 -3.69
N PHE A 98 -18.25 -18.81 -4.98
CA PHE A 98 -17.10 -18.42 -5.80
C PHE A 98 -16.93 -16.89 -5.88
N LYS A 99 -18.02 -16.15 -6.11
CA LYS A 99 -17.99 -14.68 -6.15
C LYS A 99 -17.62 -14.07 -4.82
N THR A 100 -18.11 -14.64 -3.72
CA THR A 100 -17.76 -14.19 -2.38
C THR A 100 -16.27 -14.37 -2.12
N LEU A 101 -15.71 -15.56 -2.38
CA LEU A 101 -14.27 -15.82 -2.27
C LEU A 101 -13.45 -14.87 -3.15
N THR A 102 -13.89 -14.64 -4.38
CA THR A 102 -13.21 -13.74 -5.32
C THR A 102 -13.19 -12.30 -4.81
N LYS A 103 -14.30 -11.78 -4.26
CA LYS A 103 -14.34 -10.44 -3.67
C LYS A 103 -13.44 -10.36 -2.45
N LEU A 104 -13.49 -11.34 -1.55
CA LEU A 104 -12.64 -11.39 -0.35
C LEU A 104 -11.16 -11.39 -0.72
N ASN A 105 -10.73 -12.24 -1.66
CA ASN A 105 -9.35 -12.27 -2.14
C ASN A 105 -8.90 -10.93 -2.75
N LYS A 106 -9.79 -10.24 -3.50
CA LYS A 106 -9.48 -8.90 -4.02
C LYS A 106 -9.28 -7.88 -2.90
N PHE A 107 -10.14 -7.91 -1.87
CA PHE A 107 -9.99 -7.06 -0.70
C PHE A 107 -8.68 -7.34 0.04
N ALA A 108 -8.39 -8.60 0.37
CA ALA A 108 -7.16 -9.01 1.02
C ALA A 108 -5.91 -8.55 0.25
N ASN A 109 -5.87 -8.77 -1.07
CA ASN A 109 -4.77 -8.33 -1.92
C ASN A 109 -4.62 -6.80 -1.95
N SER A 110 -5.73 -6.06 -1.95
CA SER A 110 -5.69 -4.60 -1.92
C SER A 110 -5.17 -4.05 -0.59
N GLN A 111 -5.61 -4.65 0.52
CA GLN A 111 -5.14 -4.31 1.86
C GLN A 111 -3.64 -4.59 2.00
N GLN A 112 -3.20 -5.77 1.58
CA GLN A 112 -1.79 -6.14 1.62
C GLN A 112 -0.92 -5.17 0.79
N LYS A 113 -1.36 -4.79 -0.41
CA LYS A 113 -0.66 -3.79 -1.23
C LYS A 113 -0.57 -2.43 -0.54
N PHE A 114 -1.61 -2.03 0.18
CA PHE A 114 -1.62 -0.78 0.94
C PHE A 114 -0.64 -0.85 2.12
N GLU A 115 -0.68 -1.92 2.90
CA GLU A 115 0.23 -2.15 4.04
C GLU A 115 1.70 -2.14 3.60
N TYR A 116 2.03 -2.80 2.47
CA TYR A 116 3.38 -2.75 1.90
C TYR A 116 3.80 -1.33 1.49
N LYS A 117 2.91 -0.54 0.87
CA LYS A 117 3.22 0.85 0.51
C LYS A 117 3.51 1.71 1.73
N ILE A 118 2.74 1.52 2.82
CA ILE A 118 2.98 2.23 4.08
C ILE A 118 4.33 1.82 4.67
N SER A 119 4.60 0.52 4.76
CA SER A 119 5.86 0.00 5.30
C SER A 119 7.06 0.58 4.54
N ASN A 120 7.02 0.58 3.20
CA ASN A 120 8.08 1.17 2.38
C ASN A 120 8.23 2.68 2.61
N SER A 121 7.12 3.40 2.75
CA SER A 121 7.14 4.84 3.04
C SER A 121 7.79 5.13 4.40
N GLN A 122 7.51 4.31 5.42
CA GLN A 122 8.13 4.44 6.74
C GLN A 122 9.64 4.18 6.70
N VAL A 123 10.10 3.20 5.93
CA VAL A 123 11.54 2.94 5.73
C VAL A 123 12.20 4.12 5.04
N ASN A 124 11.58 4.67 3.99
CA ASN A 124 12.10 5.84 3.28
C ASN A 124 12.21 7.06 4.20
N LEU A 125 11.21 7.30 5.04
CA LEU A 125 11.24 8.39 6.03
C LEU A 125 12.37 8.20 7.06
N LYS A 126 12.59 6.98 7.55
CA LYS A 126 13.72 6.68 8.45
C LYS A 126 15.07 6.96 7.78
N ASN A 127 15.22 6.56 6.51
CA ASN A 127 16.43 6.82 5.72
C ASN A 127 16.64 8.31 5.44
N LEU A 128 15.57 9.07 5.21
CA LEU A 128 15.67 10.53 5.06
C LEU A 128 16.09 11.19 6.37
N LYS A 129 15.49 10.77 7.50
CA LYS A 129 15.86 11.28 8.82
C LYS A 129 17.32 11.01 9.16
N SER A 130 17.83 9.82 8.85
CA SER A 130 19.26 9.51 9.06
C SER A 130 20.16 10.36 8.17
N LYS A 131 19.83 10.54 6.89
CA LYS A 131 20.59 11.43 5.98
C LYS A 131 20.60 12.88 6.47
N ILE A 132 19.47 13.42 6.93
CA ILE A 132 19.40 14.78 7.49
C ILE A 132 20.27 14.89 8.75
N THR A 133 20.25 13.86 9.60
CA THR A 133 21.07 13.85 10.83
C THR A 133 22.56 13.87 10.49
N LEU A 134 22.99 13.07 9.51
CA LEU A 134 24.36 13.05 9.01
C LEU A 134 24.74 14.39 8.38
N ALA A 135 23.92 14.95 7.50
CA ALA A 135 24.17 16.25 6.88
C ALA A 135 24.29 17.37 7.93
N ASN A 136 23.44 17.37 8.95
CA ASN A 136 23.55 18.35 10.04
C ASN A 136 24.84 18.18 10.86
N SER A 137 25.31 16.95 11.05
CA SER A 137 26.59 16.70 11.72
C SER A 137 27.79 17.13 10.87
N GLU A 138 27.72 16.95 9.55
CA GLU A 138 28.73 17.42 8.60
C GLU A 138 28.78 18.95 8.55
N VAL A 139 27.62 19.62 8.49
CA VAL A 139 27.53 21.10 8.56
C VAL A 139 28.09 21.64 9.87
N PHE A 140 27.83 20.95 10.99
CA PHE A 140 28.41 21.33 12.28
C PHE A 140 29.94 21.18 12.27
N LEU A 141 30.47 20.07 11.76
CA LEU A 141 31.90 19.85 11.60
C LEU A 141 32.55 20.89 10.66
N ASP A 142 31.93 21.19 9.53
CA ASP A 142 32.40 22.20 8.57
C ASP A 142 32.40 23.60 9.19
N SER A 143 31.43 23.92 10.04
CA SER A 143 31.40 25.21 10.76
C SER A 143 32.55 25.31 11.77
N GLN A 144 32.86 24.24 12.50
CA GLN A 144 33.98 24.21 13.45
C GLN A 144 35.34 24.27 12.73
N ILE A 145 35.48 23.52 11.63
CA ILE A 145 36.69 23.53 10.81
C ILE A 145 36.88 24.92 10.19
N SER A 146 35.82 25.54 9.68
CA SER A 146 35.88 26.90 9.12
C SER A 146 36.29 27.94 10.17
N GLN A 147 35.76 27.85 11.40
CA GLN A 147 36.19 28.72 12.50
C GLN A 147 37.67 28.52 12.88
N LYS A 148 38.15 27.28 12.94
CA LYS A 148 39.57 27.01 13.22
C LYS A 148 40.48 27.47 12.09
N LEU A 149 40.05 27.33 10.83
CA LEU A 149 40.78 27.82 9.67
C LEU A 149 40.87 29.36 9.63
N GLU A 150 39.82 30.08 10.05
CA GLU A 150 39.88 31.55 10.19
C GLU A 150 40.87 31.98 11.29
N LYS A 151 40.97 31.24 12.40
CA LYS A 151 41.94 31.56 13.48
C LYS A 151 43.39 31.48 13.03
N ILE A 152 43.72 30.49 12.20
CA ILE A 152 45.10 30.33 11.71
C ILE A 152 45.39 31.14 10.44
N ARG A 153 44.36 31.67 9.76
CA ARG A 153 44.47 32.51 8.56
C ARG A 153 45.57 33.58 8.62
N PRO A 154 45.77 34.34 9.71
CA PRO A 154 46.87 35.32 9.80
C PRO A 154 48.27 34.69 9.87
N THR A 155 48.39 33.42 10.22
CA THR A 155 49.67 32.69 10.33
C THR A 155 50.03 31.91 9.05
N LEU A 156 49.14 31.94 8.05
CA LEU A 156 49.35 31.23 6.80
C LEU A 156 50.30 32.00 5.88
N THR A 157 51.21 31.28 5.27
CA THR A 157 52.02 31.77 4.17
C THR A 157 51.18 31.91 2.90
N GLU A 158 51.68 32.67 1.93
CA GLU A 158 51.03 32.83 0.63
C GLU A 158 50.82 31.49 -0.09
N ASN A 159 51.80 30.58 0.00
CA ASN A 159 51.72 29.24 -0.59
C ASN A 159 50.64 28.37 0.08
N GLU A 160 50.51 28.41 1.40
CA GLU A 160 49.48 27.67 2.14
C GLU A 160 48.07 28.26 1.86
N THR A 161 47.97 29.58 1.74
CA THR A 161 46.73 30.28 1.41
C THR A 161 46.25 29.95 -0.01
N ARG A 162 47.19 29.96 -0.97
CA ARG A 162 46.93 29.55 -2.35
C ARG A 162 46.52 28.08 -2.43
N PHE A 163 47.19 27.21 -1.67
CA PHE A 163 46.83 25.80 -1.57
C PHE A 163 45.42 25.59 -1.02
N LEU A 164 45.04 26.23 0.09
CA LEU A 164 43.69 26.13 0.65
C LEU A 164 42.61 26.61 -0.33
N THR A 165 42.87 27.70 -1.06
CA THR A 165 41.95 28.24 -2.07
C THR A 165 41.73 27.23 -3.20
N LEU A 166 42.82 26.64 -3.71
CA LEU A 166 42.76 25.61 -4.75
C LEU A 166 42.16 24.29 -4.24
N TYR A 167 42.36 23.96 -2.97
CA TYR A 167 41.79 22.77 -2.34
C TYR A 167 40.27 22.89 -2.21
N LYS A 168 39.73 24.03 -1.75
CA LYS A 168 38.28 24.30 -1.71
C LYS A 168 37.61 24.24 -3.08
N GLN A 169 38.35 24.53 -4.15
CA GLN A 169 37.86 24.46 -5.53
C GLN A 169 38.07 23.09 -6.18
N ASN A 170 38.56 22.08 -5.44
CA ASN A 170 38.95 20.77 -5.96
C ASN A 170 40.01 20.81 -7.09
N LYS A 171 40.87 21.84 -7.11
CA LYS A 171 41.90 22.07 -8.14
C LYS A 171 43.34 21.87 -7.65
N ALA A 172 43.57 21.64 -6.36
CA ALA A 172 44.93 21.52 -5.80
C ALA A 172 45.80 20.45 -6.49
N HIS A 173 45.20 19.35 -6.93
CA HIS A 173 45.90 18.26 -7.64
C HIS A 173 46.46 18.66 -9.02
N LEU A 174 45.95 19.74 -9.62
CA LEU A 174 46.41 20.26 -10.90
C LEU A 174 47.69 21.10 -10.77
N TYR A 175 48.00 21.60 -9.57
CA TYR A 175 49.07 22.58 -9.33
C TYR A 175 50.13 22.10 -8.33
N TYR A 176 49.86 21.04 -7.58
CA TYR A 176 50.77 20.50 -6.58
C TYR A 176 50.92 18.98 -6.75
N SER A 177 52.14 18.48 -6.66
CA SER A 177 52.40 17.03 -6.60
C SER A 177 51.85 16.44 -5.29
N GLY A 178 51.55 15.14 -5.28
CA GLY A 178 51.03 14.46 -4.07
C GLY A 178 51.94 14.64 -2.84
N PHE A 179 53.26 14.64 -3.03
CA PHE A 179 54.23 14.95 -1.97
C PHE A 179 54.04 16.37 -1.43
N MET A 180 53.92 17.37 -2.31
CA MET A 180 53.75 18.76 -1.92
C MET A 180 52.40 19.00 -1.24
N GLN A 181 51.33 18.35 -1.71
CA GLN A 181 50.03 18.37 -1.06
C GLN A 181 50.11 17.83 0.37
N ASN A 182 50.74 16.67 0.57
CA ASN A 182 50.90 16.06 1.90
C ASN A 182 51.74 16.92 2.84
N ARG A 183 52.79 17.56 2.33
CA ARG A 183 53.61 18.50 3.11
C ARG A 183 52.80 19.71 3.56
N LEU A 184 52.06 20.35 2.65
CA LEU A 184 51.23 21.52 2.95
C LEU A 184 50.09 21.17 3.92
N ILE A 185 49.44 20.01 3.74
CA ILE A 185 48.43 19.49 4.68
C ILE A 185 49.03 19.31 6.08
N SER A 186 50.25 18.76 6.19
CA SER A 186 50.91 18.54 7.48
C SER A 186 51.29 19.86 8.17
N GLN A 187 51.75 20.85 7.41
CA GLN A 187 52.06 22.20 7.93
C GLN A 187 50.79 22.90 8.44
N LEU A 188 49.70 22.80 7.68
CA LEU A 188 48.39 23.34 8.09
C LEU A 188 47.85 22.65 9.36
N LYS A 189 48.00 21.33 9.48
CA LYS A 189 47.63 20.58 10.69
C LYS A 189 48.43 21.03 11.92
N ALA A 190 49.75 21.16 11.79
CA ALA A 190 50.59 21.62 12.89
C ALA A 190 50.19 23.03 13.38
N LYS A 191 49.85 23.94 12.45
CA LYS A 191 49.36 25.28 12.80
C LYS A 191 48.00 25.24 13.51
N LEU A 192 47.08 24.39 13.05
CA LEU A 192 45.78 24.17 13.69
C LEU A 192 45.90 23.60 15.11
N GLU A 193 46.92 22.78 15.39
CA GLU A 193 47.16 22.20 16.72
C GLU A 193 47.85 23.19 17.67
N SER A 194 48.56 24.19 17.14
CA SER A 194 49.26 25.22 17.91
C SER A 194 48.43 26.48 18.24
N SER A 195 47.15 26.51 17.89
CA SER A 195 46.23 27.68 18.02
C SER A 195 44.96 27.37 18.81
#